data_AF-A0AAW8IFB1-F1
#
_entry.id   AF-A0AAW8IFB1-F1
#
_cell.length_a   1.000
_cell.length_b   1.000
_cell.length_c   1.000
_cell.angle_alpha   90.00
_cell.angle_beta   90.00
_cell.angle_gamma   90.00
#
_symmetry.space_group_name_H-M   'P 1'
#
loop_
_entity.id
_entity.type
_entity.pdbx_description
1 polymer ?
#
loop_
_entity_poly.entity_id
_entity_poly.type
_entity_poly.pdbx_seq_one_letter_code
_entity_poly.pdbx_strand_id
1 'polypeptide(L)'
;MKKILGVLLIILTSLSCNSQKVYQDFDISYSKSGGYAPSYENLLIKGNDAHYSLEGQGKKIKKSFKVSDDDLKNLEATLTKNNFRKIQEDHKKVYDNVTTSINIKKGVNEGSKNDGSMIMPNYKTNWQNITAEFQKLINNNVKN
;
A
#
# COMPACT_ATOMS: atom_id res chain seq x y z
N MET A 1 -31.46 20.47 -30.28
CA MET A 1 -30.64 19.31 -29.83
C MET A 1 -29.13 19.56 -29.79
N LYS A 2 -28.62 20.81 -29.85
CA LYS A 2 -27.17 21.11 -29.69
C LYS A 2 -26.80 21.78 -28.35
N LYS A 3 -27.80 22.31 -27.62
CA LYS A 3 -27.60 22.97 -26.32
C LYS A 3 -27.55 22.00 -25.12
N ILE A 4 -28.05 20.77 -25.28
CA ILE A 4 -28.07 19.75 -24.21
C ILE A 4 -26.74 18.98 -24.16
N LEU A 5 -26.02 18.84 -25.28
CA LEU A 5 -24.72 18.15 -25.31
C LEU A 5 -23.61 18.91 -24.55
N GLY A 6 -23.65 20.24 -24.54
CA GLY A 6 -22.65 21.06 -23.84
C GLY A 6 -22.73 20.96 -22.32
N VAL A 7 -23.94 20.73 -21.77
CA VAL A 7 -24.16 20.61 -20.32
C VAL A 7 -23.64 19.26 -19.79
N LEU A 8 -23.73 18.19 -20.57
CA LEU A 8 -23.20 16.88 -20.19
C LEU A 8 -21.66 16.85 -20.11
N LEU A 9 -20.98 17.62 -20.96
CA LEU A 9 -19.51 17.67 -20.98
C LEU A 9 -18.93 18.38 -19.75
N ILE A 10 -19.62 19.41 -19.24
CA ILE A 10 -19.18 20.17 -18.06
C ILE A 10 -19.30 19.35 -16.78
N ILE A 11 -20.36 18.54 -16.65
CA ILE A 11 -20.57 17.70 -15.46
C ILE A 11 -19.49 16.61 -15.36
N LEU A 12 -19.07 16.01 -16.48
CA LEU A 12 -18.03 14.98 -16.51
C LEU A 12 -16.64 15.50 -16.08
N THR A 13 -16.32 16.79 -16.33
CA THR A 13 -15.03 17.38 -15.94
C THR A 13 -14.97 17.82 -14.47
N SER A 14 -16.12 17.95 -13.79
CA SER A 14 -16.16 18.40 -12.38
C SER A 14 -15.84 17.28 -11.37
N LEU A 15 -15.96 16.01 -11.78
CA LEU A 15 -15.65 14.85 -10.93
C LEU A 15 -14.16 14.50 -10.87
N SER A 16 -13.33 14.99 -11.81
CA SER A 16 -11.89 14.71 -11.83
C SER A 16 -11.07 15.56 -10.84
N CYS A 17 -11.65 16.64 -10.31
CA CYS A 17 -10.92 17.53 -9.38
C CYS A 17 -10.90 17.02 -7.93
N ASN A 18 -11.80 16.07 -7.56
CA ASN A 18 -11.89 15.55 -6.20
C ASN A 18 -11.01 14.32 -5.93
N SER A 19 -10.65 13.52 -6.95
CA SER A 19 -9.80 12.34 -6.76
C SER A 19 -8.39 12.73 -6.30
N GLN A 20 -7.87 13.85 -6.79
CA GLN A 20 -6.53 14.32 -6.46
C GLN A 20 -6.42 14.72 -4.98
N LYS A 21 -7.49 15.22 -4.35
CA LYS A 21 -7.51 15.55 -2.91
C LYS A 21 -7.45 14.31 -2.01
N VAL A 22 -8.11 13.22 -2.39
CA VAL A 22 -8.17 12.00 -1.56
C VAL A 22 -6.78 11.41 -1.36
N TYR A 23 -5.94 11.46 -2.40
CA TYR A 23 -4.60 10.88 -2.35
C TYR A 23 -3.53 11.85 -1.85
N GLN A 24 -3.76 13.17 -1.80
CA GLN A 24 -2.81 14.13 -1.22
C GLN A 24 -2.54 13.90 0.27
N ASP A 25 -3.54 13.40 1.00
CA ASP A 25 -3.43 13.11 2.43
C ASP A 25 -2.97 11.67 2.74
N PHE A 26 -2.73 10.83 1.72
CA PHE A 26 -2.37 9.42 1.93
C PHE A 26 -1.06 9.30 2.73
N ASP A 27 -1.06 8.55 3.83
CA ASP A 27 0.13 8.30 4.65
C ASP A 27 0.15 6.81 4.99
N ILE A 28 0.96 6.06 4.24
CA ILE A 28 1.08 4.61 4.34
C ILE A 28 2.54 4.21 4.46
N SER A 29 2.82 3.28 5.38
CA SER A 29 4.10 2.60 5.46
C SER A 29 3.92 1.09 5.32
N TYR A 30 4.71 0.51 4.43
CA TYR A 30 4.96 -0.93 4.31
C TYR A 30 6.37 -1.20 4.82
N SER A 31 6.53 -2.22 5.65
CA SER A 31 7.85 -2.74 6.01
C SER A 31 7.84 -4.26 5.97
N LYS A 32 8.98 -4.86 5.60
CA LYS A 32 9.23 -6.28 5.66
C LYS A 32 10.61 -6.50 6.26
N SER A 33 10.64 -7.09 7.45
CA SER A 33 11.88 -7.23 8.22
C SER A 33 11.91 -8.43 9.13
N GLY A 34 13.11 -8.86 9.52
CA GLY A 34 13.32 -10.00 10.42
C GLY A 34 13.96 -11.18 9.70
N GLY A 35 13.85 -12.37 10.31
CA GLY A 35 14.62 -13.54 9.91
C GLY A 35 15.96 -13.66 10.64
N TYR A 36 16.53 -14.86 10.63
CA TYR A 36 17.85 -15.17 11.22
C TYR A 36 18.98 -14.30 10.65
N ALA A 37 18.94 -14.03 9.33
CA ALA A 37 19.82 -13.07 8.66
C ALA A 37 18.97 -11.87 8.26
N PRO A 38 18.80 -10.88 9.16
CA PRO A 38 17.77 -9.87 8.99
C PRO A 38 18.00 -9.03 7.73
N SER A 39 16.90 -8.79 7.03
CA SER A 39 16.80 -7.77 6.00
C SER A 39 15.71 -6.77 6.40
N TYR A 40 15.77 -5.58 5.86
CA TYR A 40 14.86 -4.48 6.15
C TYR A 40 14.46 -3.84 4.83
N GLU A 41 13.28 -4.17 4.35
CA GLU A 41 12.65 -3.54 3.20
C GLU A 41 11.56 -2.59 3.69
N ASN A 42 11.59 -1.33 3.27
CA ASN A 42 10.64 -0.32 3.70
C ASN A 42 10.15 0.48 2.50
N LEU A 43 8.87 0.82 2.50
CA LEU A 43 8.26 1.76 1.58
C LEU A 43 7.35 2.71 2.39
N LEU A 44 7.66 3.99 2.34
CA LEU A 44 6.82 5.06 2.89
C LEU A 44 6.20 5.82 1.73
N ILE A 45 4.88 5.99 1.73
CA ILE A 45 4.12 6.78 0.76
C ILE A 45 3.44 7.92 1.51
N LYS A 46 3.71 9.17 1.11
CA LYS A 46 3.06 10.38 1.61
C LYS A 46 2.56 11.21 0.44
N GLY A 47 1.24 11.35 0.32
CA GLY A 47 0.66 11.85 -0.91
C GLY A 47 1.03 10.92 -2.08
N ASN A 48 1.69 11.50 -3.08
CA ASN A 48 2.29 10.77 -4.21
C ASN A 48 3.80 10.54 -4.05
N ASP A 49 4.42 11.03 -2.98
CA ASP A 49 5.85 10.85 -2.74
C ASP A 49 6.12 9.52 -2.04
N ALA A 50 6.95 8.69 -2.67
CA ALA A 50 7.39 7.43 -2.10
C ALA A 50 8.89 7.43 -1.78
N HIS A 51 9.23 6.86 -0.63
CA HIS A 51 10.60 6.59 -0.19
C HIS A 51 10.74 5.10 0.08
N TYR A 52 11.59 4.45 -0.70
CA TYR A 52 11.97 3.05 -0.56
C TYR A 52 13.36 2.91 0.04
N SER A 53 13.54 1.92 0.92
CA SER A 53 14.85 1.46 1.36
C SER A 53 14.90 -0.06 1.49
N LEU A 54 16.06 -0.63 1.15
CA LEU A 54 16.39 -2.03 1.38
C LEU A 54 17.76 -2.13 2.02
N GLU A 55 17.86 -2.80 3.16
CA GLU A 55 19.13 -3.09 3.83
C GLU A 55 19.18 -4.56 4.24
N GLY A 56 20.19 -5.29 3.82
CA GLY A 56 20.36 -6.71 4.16
C GLY A 56 21.13 -7.47 3.09
N GLN A 57 21.76 -8.59 3.49
CA GLN A 57 22.52 -9.47 2.57
C GLN A 57 23.57 -8.72 1.72
N GLY A 58 24.27 -7.76 2.33
CA GLY A 58 25.28 -6.93 1.65
C GLY A 58 24.72 -5.87 0.69
N LYS A 59 23.39 -5.72 0.59
CA LYS A 59 22.72 -4.69 -0.21
C LYS A 59 22.27 -3.53 0.66
N LYS A 60 22.43 -2.31 0.15
CA LYS A 60 21.90 -1.07 0.74
C LYS A 60 21.37 -0.17 -0.37
N ILE A 61 20.06 -0.15 -0.54
CA ILE A 61 19.35 0.62 -1.57
C ILE A 61 18.51 1.69 -0.89
N LYS A 62 18.52 2.90 -1.44
CA LYS A 62 17.58 3.97 -1.10
C LYS A 62 17.10 4.61 -2.38
N LYS A 63 15.79 4.72 -2.58
CA LYS A 63 15.20 5.28 -3.78
C LYS A 63 13.97 6.10 -3.44
N SER A 64 13.87 7.28 -4.02
CA SER A 64 12.64 8.09 -3.97
C SER A 64 12.01 8.10 -5.35
N PHE A 65 10.68 8.04 -5.41
CA PHE A 65 9.93 8.07 -6.66
C PHE A 65 8.53 8.65 -6.44
N LYS A 66 7.85 9.02 -7.53
CA LYS A 66 6.45 9.43 -7.50
C LYS A 66 5.57 8.23 -7.80
N VAL A 67 4.54 8.02 -6.98
CA VAL A 67 3.49 7.04 -7.22
C VAL A 67 2.39 7.71 -8.04
N SER A 68 1.95 7.05 -9.11
CA SER A 68 0.85 7.57 -9.93
C SER A 68 -0.47 7.52 -9.16
N ASP A 69 -1.40 8.42 -9.49
CA ASP A 69 -2.75 8.39 -8.89
C ASP A 69 -3.47 7.07 -9.16
N ASP A 70 -3.23 6.46 -10.33
CA ASP A 70 -3.78 5.16 -10.69
C ASP A 70 -3.22 4.03 -9.80
N ASP A 71 -1.92 4.05 -9.49
CA ASP A 71 -1.32 3.09 -8.57
C ASP A 71 -1.85 3.28 -7.14
N LEU A 72 -2.01 4.52 -6.66
CA LEU A 72 -2.61 4.80 -5.35
C LEU A 72 -4.06 4.34 -5.29
N LYS A 73 -4.82 4.55 -6.36
CA LYS A 73 -6.20 4.07 -6.49
C LYS A 73 -6.28 2.55 -6.49
N ASN A 74 -5.38 1.88 -7.20
CA ASN A 74 -5.31 0.42 -7.22
C ASN A 74 -4.94 -0.15 -5.85
N LEU A 75 -4.01 0.50 -5.13
CA LEU A 75 -3.64 0.13 -3.78
C LEU A 75 -4.83 0.26 -2.82
N GLU A 76 -5.54 1.39 -2.84
CA GLU A 76 -6.71 1.63 -2.00
C GLU A 76 -7.88 0.67 -2.31
N ALA A 77 -8.11 0.39 -3.59
CA ALA A 77 -9.08 -0.60 -4.04
C ALA A 77 -8.71 -2.01 -3.54
N THR A 78 -7.42 -2.35 -3.57
CA THR A 78 -6.91 -3.64 -3.07
C THR A 78 -7.10 -3.77 -1.56
N LEU A 79 -6.77 -2.73 -0.79
CA LEU A 79 -6.98 -2.69 0.66
C LEU A 79 -8.46 -2.89 1.01
N THR A 80 -9.34 -2.15 0.33
CA THR A 80 -10.79 -2.21 0.55
C THR A 80 -11.36 -3.57 0.18
N LYS A 81 -11.07 -4.07 -1.03
CA LYS A 81 -11.56 -5.36 -1.54
C LYS A 81 -11.14 -6.53 -0.64
N ASN A 82 -9.94 -6.45 -0.04
CA ASN A 82 -9.40 -7.47 0.83
C ASN A 82 -9.69 -7.20 2.32
N ASN A 83 -10.60 -6.28 2.64
CA ASN A 83 -11.04 -6.01 4.02
C ASN A 83 -9.86 -5.75 4.99
N PHE A 84 -8.86 -4.94 4.60
CA PHE A 84 -7.65 -4.69 5.39
C PHE A 84 -7.93 -4.45 6.88
N ARG A 85 -8.89 -3.58 7.19
CA ARG A 85 -9.28 -3.24 8.57
C ARG A 85 -9.78 -4.43 9.40
N LYS A 86 -10.32 -5.47 8.76
CA LYS A 86 -10.87 -6.66 9.40
C LYS A 86 -9.87 -7.81 9.53
N ILE A 87 -8.70 -7.71 8.91
CA ILE A 87 -7.68 -8.76 9.00
C ILE A 87 -7.33 -9.01 10.46
N GLN A 88 -7.29 -10.28 10.85
CA GLN A 88 -6.98 -10.72 12.20
C GLN A 88 -5.68 -11.50 12.22
N GLU A 89 -4.93 -11.27 13.30
CA GLU A 89 -3.68 -11.93 13.63
C GLU A 89 -3.98 -13.02 14.67
N ASP A 90 -3.30 -14.16 14.61
CA ASP A 90 -3.53 -15.29 15.52
C ASP A 90 -2.78 -15.12 16.86
N HIS A 91 -1.92 -14.10 16.96
CA HIS A 91 -1.15 -13.71 18.12
C HIS A 91 -0.26 -14.82 18.71
N LYS A 92 0.03 -15.88 17.94
CA LYS A 92 0.99 -16.89 18.36
C LYS A 92 2.39 -16.34 18.35
N LYS A 93 3.20 -16.78 19.33
CA LYS A 93 4.62 -16.49 19.36
C LYS A 93 5.31 -17.23 18.22
N VAL A 94 5.95 -16.48 17.33
CA VAL A 94 6.83 -17.00 16.29
C VAL A 94 8.17 -16.29 16.43
N TYR A 95 9.25 -17.06 16.46
CA TYR A 95 10.61 -16.54 16.59
C TYR A 95 11.29 -16.53 15.22
N ASP A 96 12.18 -15.55 15.02
CA ASP A 96 12.97 -15.38 13.79
C ASP A 96 12.14 -15.35 12.49
N ASN A 97 10.87 -14.91 12.57
CA ASN A 97 10.00 -14.78 11.42
C ASN A 97 10.34 -13.52 10.62
N VAL A 98 10.21 -13.60 9.31
CA VAL A 98 10.16 -12.40 8.46
C VAL A 98 8.77 -11.82 8.56
N THR A 99 8.67 -10.64 9.15
CA THR A 99 7.43 -9.92 9.42
C THR A 99 7.23 -8.81 8.40
N THR A 100 6.10 -8.84 7.73
CA THR A 100 5.52 -7.75 6.96
C THR A 100 4.57 -6.95 7.86
N SER A 101 4.72 -5.63 7.88
CA SER A 101 3.82 -4.71 8.58
C SER A 101 3.32 -3.64 7.62
N ILE A 102 2.03 -3.34 7.69
CA ILE A 102 1.40 -2.25 6.95
C ILE A 102 0.70 -1.35 7.96
N ASN A 103 0.99 -0.06 7.88
CA ASN A 103 0.39 0.96 8.72
C ASN A 103 -0.12 2.11 7.87
N ILE A 104 -1.41 2.39 7.99
CA ILE A 104 -2.14 3.43 7.25
C ILE A 104 -2.59 4.46 8.27
N LYS A 105 -1.96 5.65 8.25
CA LYS A 105 -2.26 6.75 9.17
C LYS A 105 -3.38 7.65 8.68
N LYS A 106 -3.56 7.72 7.36
CA LYS A 106 -4.58 8.55 6.70
C LYS A 106 -5.15 7.81 5.49
N GLY A 107 -6.47 7.73 5.40
CA GLY A 107 -7.21 7.07 4.31
C GLY A 107 -8.40 6.24 4.80
N VAL A 108 -9.23 5.73 3.90
CA VAL A 108 -10.45 4.97 4.28
C VAL A 108 -10.11 3.67 5.02
N ASN A 109 -8.92 3.12 4.72
CA ASN A 109 -8.38 1.92 5.33
C ASN A 109 -7.43 2.17 6.51
N GLU A 110 -7.55 3.31 7.21
CA GLU A 110 -6.78 3.60 8.44
C GLU A 110 -6.70 2.41 9.41
N GLY A 111 -5.49 2.12 9.87
CA GLY A 111 -5.18 1.01 10.77
C GLY A 111 -3.81 0.38 10.52
N SER A 112 -3.44 -0.52 11.42
CA SER A 112 -2.19 -1.27 11.36
C SER A 112 -2.46 -2.78 11.38
N LYS A 113 -1.71 -3.52 10.57
CA LYS A 113 -1.75 -4.99 10.47
C LYS A 113 -0.34 -5.53 10.20
N ASN A 114 -0.02 -6.67 10.77
CA ASN A 114 1.24 -7.36 10.53
C ASN A 114 1.07 -8.88 10.49
N ASP A 115 2.03 -9.60 9.94
CA ASP A 115 2.12 -11.07 9.98
C ASP A 115 3.34 -11.54 10.80
N GLY A 116 3.64 -10.82 11.88
CA GLY A 116 4.69 -11.23 12.82
C GLY A 116 4.27 -12.46 13.62
N SER A 117 2.98 -12.53 13.97
CA SER A 117 2.29 -13.80 14.24
C SER A 117 1.67 -14.34 12.94
N MET A 118 0.86 -15.40 12.98
CA MET A 118 0.21 -15.84 11.74
C MET A 118 -1.02 -14.98 11.46
N ILE A 119 -1.31 -14.71 10.19
CA ILE A 119 -2.63 -14.22 9.80
C ILE A 119 -3.66 -15.35 9.98
N MET A 120 -4.81 -15.03 10.56
CA MET A 120 -5.91 -15.99 10.72
C MET A 120 -6.28 -16.63 9.37
N PRO A 121 -6.56 -17.96 9.32
CA PRO A 121 -6.70 -18.69 8.05
C PRO A 121 -7.70 -18.08 7.06
N ASN A 122 -8.82 -17.55 7.55
CA ASN A 122 -9.86 -16.89 6.76
C ASN A 122 -9.43 -15.56 6.13
N TYR A 123 -8.32 -14.97 6.56
CA TYR A 123 -7.75 -13.73 6.01
C TYR A 123 -6.43 -13.93 5.26
N LYS A 124 -5.94 -15.16 5.14
CA LYS A 124 -4.63 -15.44 4.53
C LYS A 124 -4.54 -14.94 3.08
N THR A 125 -5.54 -15.25 2.25
CA THR A 125 -5.60 -14.78 0.86
C THR A 125 -5.71 -13.26 0.78
N ASN A 126 -6.49 -12.64 1.67
CA ASN A 126 -6.64 -11.19 1.75
C ASN A 126 -5.29 -10.51 2.00
N TRP A 127 -4.54 -11.00 2.99
CA TRP A 127 -3.21 -10.49 3.32
C TRP A 127 -2.21 -10.68 2.17
N GLN A 128 -2.22 -11.86 1.54
CA GLN A 128 -1.37 -12.15 0.38
C GLN A 128 -1.64 -11.19 -0.79
N ASN A 129 -2.90 -10.92 -1.10
CA ASN A 129 -3.26 -9.98 -2.17
C ASN A 129 -2.78 -8.56 -1.86
N ILE A 130 -2.94 -8.11 -0.61
CA ILE A 130 -2.50 -6.77 -0.19
C ILE A 130 -0.98 -6.65 -0.30
N THR A 131 -0.24 -7.58 0.30
CA THR A 131 1.23 -7.55 0.30
C THR A 131 1.80 -7.70 -1.12
N ALA A 132 1.16 -8.46 -1.99
CA ALA A 132 1.53 -8.55 -3.41
C ALA A 132 1.39 -7.22 -4.16
N GLU A 133 0.37 -6.42 -3.87
CA GLU A 133 0.22 -5.10 -4.53
C GLU A 133 1.30 -4.12 -4.10
N PHE A 134 1.69 -4.11 -2.81
CA PHE A 134 2.85 -3.34 -2.34
C PHE A 134 4.15 -3.78 -3.03
N GLN A 135 4.37 -5.08 -3.14
CA GLN A 135 5.56 -5.63 -3.81
C GLN A 135 5.58 -5.33 -5.30
N LYS A 136 4.44 -5.39 -5.98
CA LYS A 136 4.29 -4.96 -7.37
C LYS A 136 4.64 -3.48 -7.53
N LEU A 137 4.14 -2.61 -6.65
CA LEU A 137 4.47 -1.20 -6.65
C LEU A 137 5.98 -0.95 -6.49
N ILE A 138 6.62 -1.66 -5.56
CA ILE A 138 8.08 -1.61 -5.35
C ILE A 138 8.81 -2.05 -6.62
N ASN A 139 8.50 -3.24 -7.15
CA ASN A 139 9.19 -3.82 -8.31
C ASN A 139 9.08 -2.95 -9.57
N ASN A 140 7.94 -2.28 -9.77
CA ASN A 140 7.74 -1.39 -10.91
C ASN A 140 8.60 -0.11 -10.84
N ASN A 141 8.92 0.36 -9.63
CA ASN A 141 9.59 1.64 -9.41
C ASN A 141 11.06 1.50 -9.01
N VAL A 142 11.42 0.38 -8.39
CA VAL A 142 12.76 0.04 -7.93
C VAL A 142 13.32 -1.01 -8.89
N LYS A 143 13.63 -0.59 -10.13
CA LYS A 143 14.46 -1.40 -11.03
C LYS A 143 15.83 -1.63 -10.37
N ASN A 144 16.28 -2.89 -10.33
CA ASN A 144 17.66 -3.27 -10.06
C ASN A 144 18.59 -2.70 -11.12
#